data_AF-A0A538QN55-F1
#
_entry.id   AF-A0A538QN55-F1
#
_cell.length_a   1.000
_cell.length_b   1.000
_cell.length_c   1.000
_cell.angle_alpha   90.00
_cell.angle_beta   90.00
_cell.angle_gamma   90.00
#
_symmetry.space_group_name_H-M   'P 1'
#
loop_
_entity.id
_entity.type
_entity.pdbx_description
1 polymer ?
#
loop_
_entity_poly.entity_id
_entity_poly.type
_entity_poly.pdbx_seq_one_letter_code
_entity_poly.pdbx_strand_id
1 'polypeptide(L)'
;MTTPGGTLALETWRSWASGDVRITAVPASHGDGRYWVDRWHRRSHTGWVIEVGERTVYFAGDTGYIAAQARAIGQRFRIDVGLIPVGPAGRAHWLERLRAEVHASPDAALDLFRDTGAQWMVPIHFGTFFQPADRERPLVEAAVARHHLERAVRILAIGETTTFRY
;
A
#
# COMPACT_ATOMS: atom_id res chain seq x y z
N MET A 1 22.49 -19.22 1.52
CA MET A 1 21.96 -20.50 1.00
C MET A 1 20.55 -20.66 1.55
N THR A 2 19.52 -20.43 0.73
CA THR A 2 18.12 -20.73 1.08
C THR A 2 17.78 -22.12 0.53
N THR A 3 17.39 -23.03 1.40
CA THR A 3 16.90 -24.37 1.07
C THR A 3 15.62 -24.29 0.24
N PRO A 4 15.41 -25.17 -0.76
CA PRO A 4 14.12 -25.25 -1.47
C PRO A 4 13.01 -25.60 -0.46
N GLY A 5 11.96 -24.78 -0.39
CA GLY A 5 10.81 -24.98 0.51
C GLY A 5 10.91 -24.32 1.90
N GLY A 6 11.89 -23.46 2.15
CA GLY A 6 12.03 -22.71 3.41
C GLY A 6 11.36 -21.33 3.42
N THR A 7 11.04 -20.84 4.62
CA THR A 7 10.63 -19.44 4.85
C THR A 7 11.87 -18.55 4.91
N LEU A 8 11.84 -17.40 4.21
CA LEU A 8 12.85 -16.36 4.31
C LEU A 8 12.25 -15.09 4.91
N ALA A 9 12.80 -14.65 6.05
CA ALA A 9 12.49 -13.35 6.61
C ALA A 9 13.38 -12.29 5.94
N LEU A 10 12.77 -11.21 5.46
CA LEU A 10 13.48 -10.07 4.88
C LEU A 10 13.34 -8.86 5.78
N GLU A 11 14.47 -8.27 6.16
CA GLU A 11 14.49 -6.95 6.80
C GLU A 11 14.18 -5.86 5.76
N THR A 12 13.73 -4.70 6.22
CA THR A 12 13.48 -3.54 5.36
C THR A 12 14.69 -3.23 4.47
N TRP A 13 14.43 -3.03 3.18
CA TRP A 13 15.41 -2.82 2.10
C TRP A 13 16.27 -4.03 1.74
N ARG A 14 15.94 -5.22 2.26
CA ARG A 14 16.53 -6.48 1.80
C ARG A 14 15.68 -7.09 0.69
N SER A 15 16.38 -7.67 -0.27
CA SER A 15 15.77 -8.29 -1.44
C SER A 15 16.06 -9.78 -1.46
N TRP A 16 15.10 -10.53 -1.99
CA TRP A 16 15.28 -11.88 -2.48
C TRP A 16 15.09 -11.88 -4.00
N ALA A 17 15.82 -12.73 -4.71
CA ALA A 17 15.69 -12.85 -6.16
C ALA A 17 15.82 -14.30 -6.62
N SER A 18 15.07 -14.64 -7.67
CA SER A 18 15.14 -15.93 -8.37
C SER A 18 14.62 -15.78 -9.80
N GLY A 19 15.45 -16.14 -10.78
CA GLY A 19 15.16 -15.87 -12.19
C GLY A 19 14.94 -14.37 -12.42
N ASP A 20 13.85 -14.04 -13.13
CA ASP A 20 13.48 -12.66 -13.46
C ASP A 20 12.71 -11.94 -12.34
N VAL A 21 12.53 -12.60 -11.19
CA VAL A 21 11.76 -12.05 -10.07
C VAL A 21 12.71 -11.55 -8.98
N ARG A 22 12.54 -10.29 -8.58
CA ARG A 22 13.16 -9.71 -7.39
C ARG A 22 12.09 -9.11 -6.49
N ILE A 23 12.09 -9.51 -5.23
CA ILE A 23 11.15 -9.03 -4.20
C ILE A 23 11.95 -8.30 -3.15
N THR A 24 11.62 -7.03 -2.89
CA THR A 24 12.28 -6.21 -1.88
C THR A 24 11.29 -5.82 -0.79
N ALA A 25 11.63 -6.11 0.46
CA ALA A 25 10.88 -5.60 1.61
C ALA A 25 11.07 -4.08 1.68
N VAL A 26 9.98 -3.34 1.80
CA VAL A 26 10.00 -1.87 1.94
C VAL A 26 9.26 -1.46 3.21
N PRO A 27 9.55 -0.29 3.78
CA PRO A 27 8.90 0.14 5.01
C PRO A 27 7.40 0.33 4.76
N ALA A 28 6.61 -0.02 5.77
CA ALA A 28 5.22 0.36 5.97
C ALA A 28 5.13 1.08 7.32
N SER A 29 4.10 1.89 7.53
CA SER A 29 3.85 2.53 8.82
C SER A 29 2.56 1.98 9.39
N HIS A 30 2.66 1.07 10.35
CA HIS A 30 1.51 0.43 10.97
C HIS A 30 1.76 0.11 12.45
N GLY A 31 0.69 -0.24 13.17
CA GLY A 31 0.76 -0.74 14.55
C GLY A 31 0.80 -2.26 14.60
N ASP A 32 1.47 -2.81 15.61
CA ASP A 32 1.41 -4.21 15.99
C ASP A 32 0.28 -4.40 17.05
N GLY A 33 -0.15 -5.63 17.35
CA GLY A 33 -1.19 -5.84 18.37
C GLY A 33 -1.99 -7.13 18.27
N ARG A 34 -1.37 -8.23 17.85
CA ARG A 34 -2.05 -9.54 17.72
C ARG A 34 -2.45 -10.13 19.09
N TYR A 35 -1.66 -9.87 20.13
CA TYR A 35 -1.82 -10.46 21.47
C TYR A 35 -1.90 -9.42 22.58
N TRP A 36 -2.09 -8.13 22.25
CA TRP A 36 -2.03 -6.96 23.15
C TRP A 36 -0.67 -6.68 23.77
N VAL A 37 0.01 -7.71 24.28
CA VAL A 37 1.37 -7.64 24.85
C VAL A 37 2.43 -7.29 23.80
N ASP A 38 2.11 -7.49 22.53
CA ASP A 38 2.99 -7.22 21.40
C ASP A 38 2.81 -5.82 20.80
N ARG A 39 1.93 -4.96 21.34
CA ARG A 39 1.62 -3.64 20.74
C ARG A 39 2.81 -2.68 20.63
N TRP A 40 3.87 -2.92 21.40
CA TRP A 40 5.09 -2.11 21.39
C TRP A 40 6.14 -2.63 20.41
N HIS A 41 5.92 -3.81 19.83
CA HIS A 41 6.70 -4.24 18.70
C HIS A 41 6.40 -3.30 17.53
N ARG A 42 7.43 -3.01 16.74
CA ARG A 42 7.34 -2.17 15.52
C ARG A 42 7.93 -2.93 14.33
N ARG A 43 7.69 -4.24 14.27
CA ARG A 43 8.39 -5.13 13.32
C ARG A 43 7.45 -6.03 12.53
N SER A 44 6.14 -5.97 12.75
CA SER A 44 5.20 -6.93 12.13
C SER A 44 4.59 -6.47 10.78
N HIS A 45 4.98 -5.31 10.27
CA HIS A 45 4.41 -4.70 9.08
C HIS A 45 5.48 -4.36 8.04
N THR A 46 5.15 -4.60 6.76
CA THR A 46 6.03 -4.34 5.62
C THR A 46 5.21 -4.15 4.35
N GLY A 47 5.77 -3.41 3.39
CA GLY A 47 5.34 -3.46 2.00
C GLY A 47 6.32 -4.25 1.16
N TRP A 48 5.96 -4.50 -0.10
CA TRP A 48 6.78 -5.24 -1.05
C TRP A 48 6.90 -4.48 -2.36
N VAL A 49 8.11 -4.33 -2.87
CA VAL A 49 8.33 -4.01 -4.28
C VAL A 49 8.71 -5.29 -5.01
N ILE A 50 7.94 -5.63 -6.03
CA ILE A 50 8.03 -6.87 -6.80
C ILE A 50 8.41 -6.48 -8.22
N GLU A 51 9.62 -6.80 -8.61
CA GLU A 51 10.18 -6.56 -9.93
C GLU A 51 10.18 -7.88 -10.70
N VAL A 52 9.56 -7.88 -11.88
CA VAL A 52 9.43 -9.04 -12.77
C VAL A 52 9.82 -8.60 -14.18
N GLY A 53 11.03 -8.98 -14.62
CA GLY A 53 11.61 -8.45 -15.86
C GLY A 53 11.71 -6.92 -15.81
N GLU A 54 11.05 -6.23 -16.74
CA GLU A 54 11.01 -4.76 -16.80
C GLU A 54 9.83 -4.14 -16.04
N ARG A 55 9.06 -4.95 -15.30
CA ARG A 55 7.84 -4.50 -14.61
C ARG A 55 8.01 -4.43 -13.12
N THR A 56 7.44 -3.40 -12.49
CA THR A 56 7.54 -3.17 -11.05
C THR A 56 6.17 -2.93 -10.43
N VAL A 57 5.78 -3.81 -9.51
CA VAL A 57 4.56 -3.67 -8.71
C VAL A 57 4.95 -3.32 -7.27
N TYR A 58 4.38 -2.26 -6.74
CA TYR A 58 4.49 -1.92 -5.32
C TYR A 58 3.21 -2.35 -4.59
N PHE A 59 3.33 -3.27 -3.64
CA PHE A 59 2.28 -3.60 -2.69
C PHE A 59 2.59 -2.92 -1.36
N ALA A 60 1.80 -1.93 -0.98
CA ALA A 60 2.11 -1.10 0.19
C ALA A 60 1.84 -1.78 1.55
N GLY A 61 1.12 -2.91 1.56
CA GLY A 61 0.64 -3.53 2.80
C GLY A 61 -0.50 -2.74 3.42
N ASP A 62 -0.64 -2.82 4.74
CA ASP A 62 -1.45 -1.88 5.52
C ASP A 62 -0.52 -0.81 6.07
N THR A 63 -0.75 0.45 5.69
CA THR A 63 0.14 1.56 6.04
C THR A 63 -0.60 2.88 6.12
N GLY A 64 -0.15 3.73 7.04
CA GLY A 64 -0.39 5.17 6.98
C GLY A 64 0.50 5.85 5.95
N TYR A 65 0.35 7.17 5.87
CA TYR A 65 1.16 8.00 4.98
C TYR A 65 2.26 8.74 5.73
N ILE A 66 3.51 8.47 5.34
CA ILE A 66 4.69 9.22 5.76
C ILE A 66 5.43 9.66 4.49
N ALA A 67 5.43 10.96 4.20
CA ALA A 67 6.00 11.52 2.97
C ALA A 67 7.46 11.10 2.72
N ALA A 68 8.31 11.18 3.77
CA ALA A 68 9.71 10.79 3.65
C ALA A 68 9.88 9.31 3.25
N GLN A 69 9.01 8.43 3.77
CA GLN A 69 9.01 7.01 3.46
C GLN A 69 8.56 6.75 2.01
N ALA A 70 7.47 7.38 1.58
CA ALA A 70 6.94 7.28 0.24
C ALA A 70 7.97 7.73 -0.83
N ARG A 71 8.57 8.91 -0.62
CA ARG A 71 9.63 9.42 -1.50
C ARG A 71 10.86 8.51 -1.52
N ALA A 72 11.25 7.96 -0.37
CA ALA A 72 12.37 7.03 -0.29
C ALA A 72 12.14 5.71 -1.07
N ILE A 73 10.88 5.29 -1.21
CA ILE A 73 10.50 4.16 -2.09
C ILE A 73 10.58 4.60 -3.55
N GLY A 74 9.94 5.72 -3.93
CA GLY A 74 9.94 6.22 -5.32
C GLY A 74 11.32 6.61 -5.86
N GLN A 75 12.26 7.00 -4.99
CA GLN A 75 13.65 7.26 -5.36
C GLN A 75 14.44 5.98 -5.67
N ARG A 76 14.04 4.84 -5.09
CA ARG A 76 14.74 3.56 -5.27
C ARG A 76 14.16 2.73 -6.42
N PHE A 77 12.88 2.90 -6.71
CA PHE A 77 12.16 2.06 -7.64
C PHE A 77 11.35 2.90 -8.62
N ARG A 78 11.43 2.54 -9.90
CA ARG A 78 10.47 2.99 -10.91
C ARG A 78 9.26 2.07 -10.84
N ILE A 79 8.16 2.54 -10.26
CA ILE A 79 6.96 1.74 -10.02
C ILE A 79 5.96 1.90 -11.15
N ASP A 80 5.54 0.79 -11.74
CA ASP A 80 4.51 0.78 -12.77
C ASP A 80 3.11 0.80 -12.15
N VAL A 81 2.88 -0.05 -11.14
CA VAL A 81 1.58 -0.19 -10.46
C VAL A 81 1.76 -0.20 -8.95
N GLY A 82 1.09 0.71 -8.25
CA GLY A 82 0.97 0.73 -6.80
C GLY A 82 -0.38 0.14 -6.34
N LEU A 83 -0.34 -0.96 -5.59
CA LEU A 83 -1.44 -1.49 -4.80
C LEU A 83 -1.40 -0.82 -3.42
N ILE A 84 -2.23 0.21 -3.23
CA ILE A 84 -2.12 1.13 -2.09
C ILE A 84 -3.36 1.03 -1.21
N PRO A 85 -3.24 0.78 0.11
CA PRO A 85 -4.39 0.63 0.99
C PRO A 85 -5.11 1.96 1.16
N VAL A 86 -6.42 1.86 1.28
CA VAL A 86 -7.26 2.91 1.82
C VAL A 86 -7.85 2.37 3.11
N GLY A 87 -7.47 3.03 4.20
CA GLY A 87 -7.91 2.69 5.54
C GLY A 87 -9.40 2.91 5.77
N PRO A 88 -9.93 2.35 6.87
CA PRO A 88 -11.30 2.60 7.32
C PRO A 88 -11.61 4.09 7.37
N ALA A 89 -12.63 4.52 6.62
CA ALA A 89 -13.10 5.89 6.63
C ALA A 89 -14.49 5.95 7.29
N GLY A 90 -14.65 6.81 8.30
CA GLY A 90 -15.95 6.95 8.97
C GLY A 90 -15.95 7.01 10.49
N ARG A 91 -14.79 7.17 11.15
CA ARG A 91 -14.76 7.63 12.55
C ARG A 91 -14.56 9.14 12.56
N ALA A 92 -14.95 9.82 13.64
CA ALA A 92 -14.84 11.28 13.73
C ALA A 92 -13.47 11.78 13.21
N HIS A 93 -13.45 12.82 12.39
CA HIS A 93 -12.27 13.32 11.64
C HIS A 93 -10.98 13.46 12.51
N TRP A 94 -11.12 13.77 13.79
CA TRP A 94 -9.99 13.83 14.72
C TRP A 94 -9.34 12.46 14.98
N LEU A 95 -10.13 11.38 15.01
CA LEU A 95 -9.65 10.01 15.21
C LEU A 95 -8.97 9.46 13.95
N GLU A 96 -9.44 9.84 12.77
CA GLU A 96 -8.75 9.56 11.50
C GLU A 96 -7.38 10.25 11.48
N ARG A 97 -7.32 11.52 11.89
CA ARG A 97 -6.08 12.28 11.99
C ARG A 97 -5.10 11.70 13.03
N LEU A 98 -5.60 11.16 14.13
CA LEU A 98 -4.77 10.44 15.13
C LEU A 98 -4.24 9.09 14.62
N ARG A 99 -4.83 8.54 13.54
CA ARG A 99 -4.46 7.24 12.96
C ARG A 99 -3.88 7.35 11.56
N ALA A 100 -3.64 8.56 11.06
CA ALA A 100 -3.14 8.81 9.71
C ALA A 100 -1.75 8.21 9.44
N GLU A 101 -0.95 8.06 10.49
CA GLU A 101 0.34 7.34 10.43
C GLU A 101 0.18 5.82 10.43
N VAL A 102 -0.99 5.30 10.77
CA VAL A 102 -1.25 3.85 10.83
C VAL A 102 -2.09 3.36 9.65
N HIS A 103 -3.10 4.11 9.23
CA HIS A 103 -3.93 3.78 8.07
C HIS A 103 -4.12 5.03 7.21
N ALA A 104 -3.85 4.93 5.91
CA ALA A 104 -4.01 6.05 5.00
C ALA A 104 -5.50 6.35 4.73
N SER A 105 -5.93 7.61 4.92
CA SER A 105 -7.21 8.07 4.39
C SER A 105 -7.21 8.05 2.84
N PRO A 106 -8.36 8.19 2.16
CA PRO A 106 -8.38 8.29 0.70
C PRO A 106 -7.42 9.34 0.15
N ASP A 107 -7.38 10.55 0.72
CA ASP A 107 -6.42 11.59 0.31
C ASP A 107 -4.97 11.20 0.59
N ALA A 108 -4.69 10.64 1.77
CA ALA A 108 -3.35 10.22 2.13
C ALA A 108 -2.84 9.07 1.26
N ALA A 109 -3.73 8.19 0.78
CA ALA A 109 -3.41 7.14 -0.16
C ALA A 109 -3.05 7.72 -1.55
N LEU A 110 -3.72 8.78 -1.98
CA LEU A 110 -3.37 9.50 -3.22
C LEU A 110 -2.04 10.27 -3.08
N ASP A 111 -1.74 10.79 -1.89
CA ASP A 111 -0.45 11.43 -1.63
C ASP A 111 0.69 10.41 -1.59
N LEU A 112 0.47 9.23 -0.98
CA LEU A 112 1.39 8.09 -1.04
C LEU A 112 1.63 7.65 -2.50
N PHE A 113 0.58 7.58 -3.30
CA PHE A 113 0.67 7.29 -4.73
C PHE A 113 1.56 8.30 -5.47
N ARG A 114 1.32 9.60 -5.28
CA ARG A 114 2.12 10.66 -5.91
C ARG A 114 3.58 10.62 -5.48
N ASP A 115 3.84 10.50 -4.18
CA ASP A 115 5.20 10.55 -3.63
C ASP A 115 6.03 9.30 -3.94
N THR A 116 5.38 8.16 -4.19
CA THR A 116 6.08 6.97 -4.73
C THR A 116 6.38 7.09 -6.23
N GLY A 117 5.75 8.02 -6.95
CA GLY A 117 5.93 8.18 -8.39
C GLY A 117 5.42 7.00 -9.21
N ALA A 118 4.52 6.19 -8.66
CA ALA A 118 3.91 5.08 -9.39
C ALA A 118 3.12 5.61 -10.61
N GLN A 119 3.16 4.91 -11.74
CA GLN A 119 2.39 5.33 -12.92
C GLN A 119 0.89 5.07 -12.75
N TRP A 120 0.54 3.93 -12.16
CA TRP A 120 -0.83 3.52 -11.91
C TRP A 120 -1.06 3.23 -10.44
N MET A 121 -2.26 3.49 -9.96
CA MET A 121 -2.72 3.08 -8.63
C MET A 121 -3.93 2.17 -8.74
N VAL A 122 -3.91 1.07 -7.97
CA VAL A 122 -5.10 0.30 -7.62
C VAL A 122 -5.30 0.46 -6.12
N PRO A 123 -6.34 1.19 -5.67
CA PRO A 123 -6.63 1.28 -4.25
C PRO A 123 -7.16 -0.07 -3.76
N ILE A 124 -6.67 -0.53 -2.61
CA ILE A 124 -7.06 -1.79 -1.96
C ILE A 124 -7.55 -1.53 -0.54
N HIS A 125 -7.88 -2.58 0.22
CA HIS A 125 -8.16 -2.52 1.67
C HIS A 125 -9.56 -1.97 2.07
N PHE A 126 -10.49 -1.81 1.12
CA PHE A 126 -11.88 -1.43 1.36
C PHE A 126 -12.88 -2.33 0.63
N GLY A 127 -14.16 -2.31 1.04
CA GLY A 127 -15.27 -3.03 0.39
C GLY A 127 -15.35 -4.53 0.68
N THR A 128 -14.54 -5.05 1.61
CA THR A 128 -14.45 -6.50 1.93
C THR A 128 -15.00 -6.85 3.31
N PHE A 129 -14.67 -6.07 4.34
CA PHE A 129 -15.11 -6.31 5.72
C PHE A 129 -16.21 -5.32 6.10
N PHE A 130 -17.19 -5.78 6.89
CA PHE A 130 -18.26 -4.92 7.35
C PHE A 130 -17.72 -3.75 8.17
N GLN A 131 -18.04 -2.54 7.71
CA GLN A 131 -17.80 -1.28 8.39
C GLN A 131 -19.17 -0.63 8.61
N PRO A 132 -19.51 -0.11 9.81
CA PRO A 132 -20.82 0.49 10.09
C PRO A 132 -21.23 1.66 9.17
N ALA A 133 -20.32 2.16 8.33
CA ALA A 133 -20.57 3.23 7.38
C ALA A 133 -20.49 2.78 5.91
N ASP A 134 -19.65 1.78 5.56
CA ASP A 134 -19.35 1.32 4.19
C ASP A 134 -19.21 2.47 3.18
N ARG A 135 -18.44 3.50 3.55
CA ARG A 135 -18.29 4.75 2.77
C ARG A 135 -16.98 4.84 2.01
N GLU A 136 -16.10 3.87 2.20
CA GLU A 136 -14.74 3.93 1.69
C GLU A 136 -14.72 4.04 0.17
N ARG A 137 -15.47 3.20 -0.56
CA ARG A 137 -15.52 3.27 -2.03
C ARG A 137 -16.00 4.64 -2.53
N PRO A 138 -17.16 5.17 -2.11
CA PRO A 138 -17.59 6.52 -2.49
C PRO A 138 -16.56 7.61 -2.14
N LEU A 139 -15.87 7.50 -1.00
CA LEU A 139 -14.85 8.48 -0.59
C LEU A 139 -13.58 8.40 -1.45
N VAL A 140 -13.16 7.20 -1.85
CA VAL A 140 -12.06 7.01 -2.80
C VAL A 140 -12.44 7.59 -4.17
N GLU A 141 -13.64 7.28 -4.67
CA GLU A 141 -14.14 7.81 -5.95
C GLU A 141 -14.19 9.35 -5.92
N ALA A 142 -14.72 9.94 -4.84
CA ALA A 142 -14.78 11.39 -4.66
C ALA A 142 -13.38 12.02 -4.56
N ALA A 143 -12.43 11.38 -3.85
CA ALA A 143 -11.06 11.86 -3.75
C ALA A 143 -10.37 11.82 -5.13
N VAL A 144 -10.48 10.71 -5.86
CA VAL A 144 -9.92 10.58 -7.22
C VAL A 144 -10.46 11.65 -8.16
N ALA A 145 -11.78 11.90 -8.13
CA ALA A 145 -12.42 12.92 -8.95
C ALA A 145 -11.96 14.34 -8.59
N ARG A 146 -11.93 14.66 -7.29
CA ARG A 146 -11.48 15.96 -6.77
C ARG A 146 -10.02 16.27 -7.15
N HIS A 147 -9.19 15.23 -7.27
CA HIS A 147 -7.77 15.33 -7.59
C HIS A 147 -7.46 15.10 -9.08
N HIS A 148 -8.48 14.87 -9.92
CA HIS A 148 -8.36 14.60 -11.36
C HIS A 148 -7.42 13.43 -11.71
N LEU A 149 -7.52 12.33 -10.95
CA LEU A 149 -6.67 11.14 -11.08
C LEU A 149 -7.36 9.95 -11.75
N GLU A 150 -8.52 10.14 -12.40
CA GLU A 150 -9.30 9.09 -13.05
C GLU A 150 -8.51 8.36 -14.14
N ARG A 151 -7.51 9.02 -14.73
CA ARG A 151 -6.63 8.44 -15.74
C ARG A 151 -5.48 7.63 -15.19
N ALA A 152 -5.17 7.72 -13.90
CA ALA A 152 -4.03 7.05 -13.25
C ALA A 152 -4.47 6.08 -12.15
N VAL A 153 -5.68 6.23 -11.60
CA VAL A 153 -6.24 5.36 -10.57
C VAL A 153 -7.27 4.42 -11.19
N ARG A 154 -7.21 3.13 -10.84
CA ARG A 154 -8.15 2.09 -11.27
C ARG A 154 -8.82 1.47 -10.06
N ILE A 155 -10.07 1.85 -9.81
CA ILE A 155 -10.88 1.35 -8.68
C ILE A 155 -11.62 0.09 -9.15
N LEU A 156 -11.11 -1.08 -8.78
CA LEU A 156 -11.64 -2.38 -9.22
C LEU A 156 -12.74 -2.91 -8.30
N ALA A 157 -13.68 -3.66 -8.85
CA ALA A 157 -14.57 -4.52 -8.08
C ALA A 157 -13.83 -5.78 -7.58
N ILE A 158 -14.32 -6.41 -6.52
CA ILE A 158 -13.77 -7.68 -6.02
C ILE A 158 -13.92 -8.74 -7.12
N GLY A 159 -12.79 -9.33 -7.55
CA GLY A 159 -12.73 -10.32 -8.63
C GLY A 159 -12.57 -9.73 -10.04
N GLU A 160 -12.61 -8.41 -10.20
CA GLU A 160 -12.33 -7.76 -11.48
C GLU A 160 -10.84 -7.85 -11.84
N THR A 161 -10.54 -8.06 -13.12
CA THR A 161 -9.17 -8.07 -13.65
C THR A 161 -8.97 -6.88 -14.57
N THR A 162 -7.80 -6.26 -14.50
CA THR A 162 -7.40 -5.17 -15.39
C THR A 162 -6.01 -5.41 -15.98
N THR A 163 -5.70 -4.71 -17.07
CA THR A 163 -4.39 -4.73 -17.70
C THR A 163 -3.89 -3.31 -17.89
N PHE A 164 -2.68 -3.06 -17.42
CA PHE A 164 -1.99 -1.79 -17.61
C PHE A 164 -1.09 -1.90 -18.84
N ARG A 165 -1.23 -0.92 -19.74
CA ARG A 165 -0.37 -0.79 -20.92
C ARG A 165 0.61 0.35 -20.67
N TYR A 166 1.85 0.13 -21.10
CA TYR A 166 2.99 1.02 -20.93
C TYR A 166 3.59 1.33 -22.29
#